data_AF-A0A4Q6E7I7-F1
#
_entry.id   AF-A0A4Q6E7I7-F1
#
_cell.length_a   1.000
_cell.length_b   1.000
_cell.length_c   1.000
_cell.angle_alpha   90.00
_cell.angle_beta   90.00
_cell.angle_gamma   90.00
#
_symmetry.space_group_name_H-M   'P 1'
#
loop_
_entity.id
_entity.type
_entity.pdbx_description
1 polymer ?
#
loop_
_entity_poly.entity_id
_entity_poly.type
_entity_poly.pdbx_seq_one_letter_code
_entity_poly.pdbx_strand_id
1 'polypeptide(L)'
;MGKFFSDSGTVVPADLSRRDHSAYFASLPEAQQMALLDSLRNYHEICADVSREGLFRGHRHPIQKHLARHKVRMDQSVMDILDKHECVELYDYNFVQTYRSPNFLKYIDHSLEDLAVLPYYEMFTRSEEASKAVMVNAIRILMGEHKGPAWDFLGRHIVKEVGSARISRVNAIVLAPLYSKYSDEILGLVHVFDIENHTEITLMN
;
A
#
# COMPACT_ATOMS: atom_id res chain seq x y z
N MET A 1 -8.61 -36.39 -14.02
CA MET A 1 -7.42 -37.05 -13.47
C MET A 1 -6.78 -36.07 -12.50
N GLY A 2 -7.16 -36.14 -11.23
CA GLY A 2 -6.76 -35.19 -10.20
C GLY A 2 -5.42 -35.58 -9.59
N LYS A 3 -4.51 -34.61 -9.44
CA LYS A 3 -3.38 -34.71 -8.52
C LYS A 3 -3.70 -33.89 -7.28
N PHE A 4 -3.83 -34.63 -6.18
CA PHE A 4 -3.84 -34.14 -4.81
C PHE A 4 -2.61 -33.29 -4.55
N PHE A 5 -2.79 -32.07 -4.05
CA PHE A 5 -1.75 -31.41 -3.29
C PHE A 5 -1.87 -31.92 -1.86
N SER A 6 -0.91 -32.78 -1.52
CA SER A 6 -0.66 -33.27 -0.19
C SER A 6 -0.39 -32.10 0.76
N ASP A 7 -1.07 -32.18 1.88
CA ASP A 7 -0.82 -31.49 3.14
C ASP A 7 0.68 -31.54 3.49
N SER A 8 1.42 -30.49 3.12
CA SER A 8 2.74 -30.23 3.68
C SER A 8 2.54 -29.18 4.75
N GLY A 9 2.40 -29.64 5.99
CA GLY A 9 2.43 -28.80 7.16
C GLY A 9 3.72 -27.98 7.18
N THR A 10 3.64 -26.78 6.64
CA THR A 10 4.60 -25.73 6.92
C THR A 10 4.30 -25.27 8.32
N VAL A 11 5.11 -25.75 9.26
CA VAL A 11 5.29 -25.11 10.57
C VAL A 11 5.63 -23.66 10.26
N VAL A 12 4.67 -22.76 10.42
CA VAL A 12 4.91 -21.32 10.36
C VAL A 12 5.92 -21.04 11.46
N PRO A 13 7.15 -20.60 11.15
CA PRO A 13 8.12 -20.29 12.19
C PRO A 13 7.49 -19.25 13.10
N ALA A 14 7.55 -19.53 14.40
CA ALA A 14 7.25 -18.56 15.42
C ALA A 14 8.10 -17.30 15.15
N ASP A 15 7.41 -16.16 15.21
CA ASP A 15 7.97 -14.82 15.26
C ASP A 15 8.37 -14.15 13.92
N LEU A 16 7.37 -13.79 13.11
CA LEU A 16 7.54 -12.79 12.05
C LEU A 16 7.83 -11.38 12.60
N SER A 17 7.72 -11.14 13.92
CA SER A 17 7.95 -9.82 14.52
C SER A 17 9.42 -9.40 14.58
N ARG A 18 10.35 -10.29 14.18
CA ARG A 18 11.78 -9.98 14.03
C ARG A 18 12.42 -10.74 12.88
N ARG A 19 11.91 -10.58 11.65
CA ARG A 19 12.84 -10.76 10.53
C ARG A 19 14.01 -9.83 10.76
N ASP A 20 15.22 -10.34 10.64
CA ASP A 20 16.39 -9.49 10.59
C ASP A 20 16.26 -8.62 9.33
N HIS A 21 15.71 -7.41 9.50
CA HIS A 21 15.49 -6.47 8.41
C HIS A 21 16.78 -6.18 7.67
N SER A 22 17.92 -6.20 8.37
CA SER A 22 19.24 -6.05 7.76
C SER A 22 19.55 -7.22 6.85
N ALA A 23 19.34 -8.45 7.31
CA ALA A 23 19.55 -9.64 6.49
C ALA A 23 18.60 -9.71 5.29
N TYR A 24 17.31 -9.37 5.46
CA TYR A 24 16.35 -9.35 4.35
C TYR A 24 16.73 -8.26 3.34
N PHE A 25 16.97 -7.03 3.80
CA PHE A 25 17.37 -5.93 2.93
C PHE A 25 18.65 -6.27 2.15
N ALA A 26 19.66 -6.83 2.82
CA ALA A 26 20.91 -7.26 2.19
C ALA A 26 20.73 -8.41 1.18
N SER A 27 19.65 -9.19 1.29
CA SER A 27 19.31 -10.26 0.34
C SER A 27 18.67 -9.76 -0.95
N LEU A 28 18.15 -8.52 -0.96
CA LEU A 28 17.53 -7.93 -2.14
C LEU A 28 18.58 -7.56 -3.20
N PRO A 29 18.24 -7.55 -4.50
CA PRO A 29 19.11 -6.96 -5.53
C PRO A 29 19.48 -5.50 -5.22
N GLU A 30 20.70 -5.09 -5.55
CA GLU A 30 21.21 -3.74 -5.27
C GLU A 30 20.28 -2.62 -5.77
N ALA A 31 19.71 -2.78 -6.97
CA ALA A 31 18.75 -1.82 -7.51
C ALA A 31 17.50 -1.67 -6.63
N GLN A 32 17.00 -2.76 -6.04
CA GLN A 32 15.85 -2.73 -5.14
C GLN A 32 16.22 -2.12 -3.78
N GLN A 33 17.40 -2.45 -3.25
CA GLN A 33 17.92 -1.83 -2.04
C GLN A 33 17.97 -0.30 -2.18
N MET A 34 18.54 0.20 -3.27
CA MET A 34 18.61 1.63 -3.56
C MET A 34 17.23 2.26 -3.72
N ALA A 35 16.31 1.60 -4.43
CA ALA A 35 14.94 2.09 -4.59
C ALA A 35 14.19 2.21 -3.25
N LEU A 36 14.35 1.23 -2.34
CA LEU A 36 13.75 1.29 -1.01
C LEU A 36 14.33 2.42 -0.17
N LEU A 37 15.67 2.60 -0.16
CA LEU A 37 16.32 3.70 0.54
C LEU A 37 15.88 5.06 0.01
N ASP A 38 15.79 5.20 -1.32
CA ASP A 38 15.32 6.43 -1.95
C ASP A 38 13.85 6.70 -1.62
N SER A 39 12.99 5.69 -1.62
CA SER A 39 11.58 5.81 -1.22
C SER A 39 11.46 6.27 0.24
N LEU A 40 12.20 5.63 1.16
CA LEU A 40 12.20 5.98 2.58
C LEU A 40 12.68 7.42 2.82
N ARG A 41 13.77 7.83 2.17
CA ARG A 41 14.27 9.20 2.24
C ARG A 41 13.24 10.20 1.72
N ASN A 42 12.65 9.95 0.56
CA ASN A 42 11.64 10.82 -0.02
C ASN A 42 10.40 10.94 0.89
N TYR A 43 9.95 9.83 1.48
CA TYR A 43 8.84 9.80 2.43
C TYR A 43 9.13 10.68 3.66
N HIS A 44 10.30 10.53 4.28
CA HIS A 44 10.70 11.34 5.42
C HIS A 44 10.79 12.83 5.08
N GLU A 45 11.33 13.18 3.92
CA GLU A 45 11.40 14.57 3.49
C GLU A 45 10.02 15.19 3.30
N ILE A 46 9.07 14.47 2.70
CA ILE A 46 7.68 14.93 2.58
C ILE A 46 7.05 15.15 3.97
N CYS A 47 7.25 14.20 4.89
CA CYS A 47 6.72 14.33 6.25
C CYS A 47 7.34 15.53 6.99
N ALA A 48 8.65 15.73 6.86
CA ALA A 48 9.36 16.87 7.46
C ALA A 48 8.88 18.21 6.87
N ASP A 49 8.67 18.27 5.56
CA ASP A 49 8.18 19.44 4.86
C ASP A 49 6.76 19.84 5.30
N VAL A 50 5.86 18.87 5.41
CA VAL A 50 4.49 19.08 5.88
C VAL A 50 4.48 19.52 7.34
N SER A 51 5.33 18.89 8.17
CA SER A 51 5.47 19.21 9.59
C SER A 51 5.94 20.65 9.82
N ARG A 52 6.96 21.08 9.08
CA ARG A 52 7.51 22.46 9.16
C ARG A 52 6.49 23.54 8.81
N GLU A 53 5.56 23.25 7.90
CA GLU A 53 4.54 24.20 7.47
C GLU A 53 3.33 24.25 8.41
N GLY A 54 3.24 23.36 9.41
CA GLY A 54 2.09 23.26 10.30
C GLY A 54 0.81 22.75 9.62
N LEU A 55 0.93 22.22 8.39
CA LEU A 55 -0.20 21.79 7.56
C LEU A 55 -0.54 20.31 7.81
N PHE A 56 -0.81 19.97 9.07
CA PHE A 56 -1.09 18.59 9.51
C PHE A 56 -2.48 18.06 9.16
N ARG A 57 -3.32 18.84 8.47
CA ARG A 57 -4.72 18.45 8.21
C ARG A 57 -4.85 17.89 6.79
N GLY A 58 -5.22 16.62 6.73
CA GLY A 58 -5.58 15.94 5.50
C GLY A 58 -4.41 15.30 4.75
N HIS A 59 -4.76 14.64 3.66
CA HIS A 59 -3.86 13.92 2.76
C HIS A 59 -3.49 14.75 1.54
N ARG A 60 -4.33 15.73 1.16
CA ARG A 60 -4.16 16.50 -0.07
C ARG A 60 -2.80 17.18 -0.17
N HIS A 61 -2.37 17.88 0.86
CA HIS A 61 -1.12 18.65 0.83
C HIS A 61 0.14 17.78 0.77
N PRO A 62 0.33 16.76 1.64
CA PRO A 62 1.41 15.79 1.49
C PRO A 62 1.46 15.13 0.11
N ILE A 63 0.30 14.73 -0.43
CA ILE A 63 0.17 14.11 -1.74
C ILE A 63 0.57 15.09 -2.84
N GLN A 64 0.13 16.35 -2.80
CA GLN A 64 0.54 17.37 -3.78
C GLN A 64 2.07 17.55 -3.82
N LYS A 65 2.73 17.54 -2.66
CA LYS A 65 4.19 17.59 -2.59
C LYS A 65 4.84 16.36 -3.20
N HIS A 66 4.32 15.17 -2.89
CA HIS A 66 4.78 13.94 -3.50
C HIS A 66 4.66 14.00 -5.03
N LEU A 67 3.48 14.34 -5.53
CA LEU A 67 3.21 14.42 -6.97
C LEU A 67 4.16 15.43 -7.66
N ALA A 68 4.34 16.61 -7.08
CA ALA A 68 5.23 17.63 -7.61
C ALA A 68 6.70 17.16 -7.64
N ARG A 69 7.18 16.50 -6.57
CA ARG A 69 8.55 16.00 -6.45
C ARG A 69 8.85 14.91 -7.47
N HIS A 70 7.91 13.98 -7.66
CA HIS A 70 8.05 12.88 -8.61
C HIS A 70 7.63 13.24 -10.04
N LYS A 71 7.23 14.51 -10.28
CA LYS A 71 6.74 15.01 -11.58
C LYS A 71 5.62 14.13 -12.15
N VAL A 72 4.72 13.70 -11.27
CA VAL A 72 3.51 12.96 -11.61
C VAL A 72 2.26 13.80 -11.31
N ARG A 73 1.12 13.39 -11.85
CA ARG A 73 -0.21 13.96 -11.60
C ARG A 73 -1.22 12.83 -11.45
N MET A 74 -2.33 13.11 -10.78
CA MET A 74 -3.48 12.19 -10.71
C MET A 74 -4.74 12.93 -11.12
N ASP A 75 -5.82 12.17 -11.32
CA ASP A 75 -7.13 12.74 -11.64
C ASP A 75 -7.62 13.68 -10.54
N GLN A 76 -8.20 14.84 -10.92
CA GLN A 76 -8.68 15.84 -9.96
C GLN A 76 -9.82 15.30 -9.09
N SER A 77 -10.66 14.41 -9.63
CA SER A 77 -11.74 13.78 -8.86
C SER A 77 -11.21 12.90 -7.71
N VAL A 78 -10.03 12.30 -7.88
CA VAL A 78 -9.34 11.56 -6.81
C VAL A 78 -8.75 12.54 -5.79
N MET A 79 -8.13 13.63 -6.24
CA MET A 79 -7.61 14.67 -5.35
C MET A 79 -8.68 15.27 -4.43
N ASP A 80 -9.91 15.42 -4.93
CA ASP A 80 -11.02 16.04 -4.20
C ASP A 80 -11.63 15.18 -3.09
N ILE A 81 -11.28 13.89 -3.03
CA ILE A 81 -11.73 12.97 -1.99
C ILE A 81 -10.66 12.64 -0.95
N LEU A 82 -9.39 12.98 -1.18
CA LEU A 82 -8.28 12.53 -0.33
C LEU A 82 -8.50 12.84 1.15
N ASP A 83 -8.97 14.04 1.47
CA ASP A 83 -9.17 14.47 2.87
C ASP A 83 -10.42 13.88 3.54
N LYS A 84 -11.25 13.14 2.79
CA LYS A 84 -12.47 12.48 3.29
C LYS A 84 -12.23 11.03 3.70
N HIS A 85 -11.08 10.47 3.35
CA HIS A 85 -10.72 9.08 3.58
C HIS A 85 -9.46 8.98 4.42
N GLU A 86 -9.27 7.83 5.08
CA GLU A 86 -8.25 7.67 6.10
C GLU A 86 -6.87 7.29 5.54
N CYS A 87 -6.87 6.48 4.48
CA CYS A 87 -5.66 5.88 3.95
C CYS A 87 -5.46 6.19 2.46
N VAL A 88 -4.23 6.59 2.13
CA VAL A 88 -3.78 6.84 0.77
C VAL A 88 -2.41 6.20 0.59
N GLU A 89 -2.25 5.40 -0.45
CA GLU A 89 -0.99 4.79 -0.84
C GLU A 89 -0.70 5.13 -2.31
N LEU A 90 0.56 5.42 -2.61
CA LEU A 90 1.05 5.64 -3.97
C LEU A 90 2.11 4.58 -4.27
N TYR A 91 2.04 4.04 -5.48
CA TYR A 91 2.96 3.03 -5.98
C TYR A 91 3.50 3.46 -7.33
N ASP A 92 4.76 3.12 -7.61
CA ASP A 92 5.32 3.24 -8.95
C ASP A 92 4.87 2.09 -9.86
N TYR A 93 5.35 2.10 -11.10
CA TYR A 93 5.06 1.06 -12.09
C TYR A 93 5.55 -0.35 -11.69
N ASN A 94 6.53 -0.44 -10.79
CA ASN A 94 7.08 -1.70 -10.29
C ASN A 94 6.42 -2.16 -9.00
N PHE A 95 5.29 -1.55 -8.60
CA PHE A 95 4.62 -1.78 -7.32
C PHE A 95 5.46 -1.46 -6.08
N VAL A 96 6.50 -0.62 -6.22
CA VAL A 96 7.21 -0.07 -5.08
C VAL A 96 6.36 1.04 -4.49
N GLN A 97 6.06 0.96 -3.19
CA GLN A 97 5.33 2.01 -2.52
C GLN A 97 6.22 3.25 -2.36
N THR A 98 5.79 4.37 -2.95
CA THR A 98 6.51 5.65 -2.93
C THR A 98 5.94 6.62 -1.89
N TYR A 99 4.71 6.39 -1.44
CA TYR A 99 4.07 7.14 -0.36
C TYR A 99 2.99 6.30 0.32
N ARG A 100 2.80 6.54 1.61
CA ARG A 100 1.67 6.05 2.41
C ARG A 100 1.24 7.12 3.40
N SER A 101 -0.05 7.24 3.66
CA SER A 101 -0.54 8.17 4.67
C SER A 101 -0.06 7.76 6.08
N PRO A 102 0.43 8.70 6.91
CA PRO A 102 0.82 8.40 8.30
C PRO A 102 -0.33 7.85 9.15
N ASN A 103 -1.58 8.14 8.78
CA ASN A 103 -2.77 7.60 9.44
C ASN A 103 -2.82 6.07 9.41
N PHE A 104 -2.26 5.42 8.38
CA PHE A 104 -2.24 3.96 8.27
C PHE A 104 -1.58 3.27 9.48
N LEU A 105 -0.60 3.93 10.11
CA LEU A 105 0.12 3.41 11.29
C LEU A 105 -0.78 3.23 12.52
N LYS A 106 -1.99 3.81 12.53
CA LYS A 106 -2.96 3.62 13.61
C LYS A 106 -3.65 2.26 13.56
N TYR A 107 -3.55 1.56 12.43
CA TYR A 107 -4.38 0.38 12.13
C TYR A 107 -3.57 -0.92 12.01
N ILE A 108 -2.26 -0.87 12.22
CA ILE A 108 -1.35 -2.00 12.05
C ILE A 108 -0.45 -2.12 13.28
N ASP A 109 0.11 -3.31 13.52
CA ASP A 109 1.16 -3.54 14.53
C ASP A 109 2.58 -3.43 13.95
N HIS A 110 2.70 -3.46 12.62
CA HIS A 110 3.98 -3.30 11.92
C HIS A 110 4.71 -2.00 12.23
N SER A 111 6.03 -2.11 12.41
CA SER A 111 6.91 -0.97 12.61
C SER A 111 7.11 -0.19 11.30
N LEU A 112 7.61 1.04 11.39
CA LEU A 112 8.04 1.79 10.20
C LEU A 112 9.15 1.08 9.42
N GLU A 113 10.01 0.32 10.11
CA GLU A 113 11.07 -0.47 9.47
C GLU A 113 10.47 -1.62 8.67
N ASP A 114 9.48 -2.32 9.22
CA ASP A 114 8.75 -3.40 8.54
C ASP A 114 8.17 -2.85 7.23
N LEU A 115 7.49 -1.71 7.31
CA LEU A 115 6.85 -1.07 6.14
C LEU A 115 7.86 -0.57 5.10
N ALA A 116 9.08 -0.24 5.51
CA ALA A 116 10.12 0.26 4.62
C ALA A 116 10.85 -0.86 3.87
N VAL A 117 10.86 -2.08 4.43
CA VAL A 117 11.66 -3.20 3.93
C VAL A 117 10.79 -4.31 3.34
N LEU A 118 9.66 -4.63 3.98
CA LEU A 118 8.81 -5.74 3.59
C LEU A 118 7.76 -5.29 2.58
N PRO A 119 7.52 -6.05 1.50
CA PRO A 119 6.45 -5.76 0.58
C PRO A 119 5.09 -6.08 1.21
N TYR A 120 4.05 -5.36 0.78
CA TYR A 120 2.72 -5.44 1.37
C TYR A 120 2.13 -6.86 1.41
N TYR A 121 2.36 -7.67 0.37
CA TYR A 121 1.84 -9.03 0.30
C TYR A 121 2.49 -10.01 1.29
N GLU A 122 3.62 -9.64 1.91
CA GLU A 122 4.25 -10.42 2.97
C GLU A 122 3.74 -10.01 4.36
N MET A 123 3.26 -8.77 4.50
CA MET A 123 2.73 -8.22 5.76
C MET A 123 1.23 -8.48 5.93
N PHE A 124 0.49 -8.64 4.84
CA PHE A 124 -0.97 -8.75 4.88
C PHE A 124 -1.49 -9.88 4.01
N THR A 125 -2.47 -10.61 4.53
CA THR A 125 -3.21 -11.66 3.83
C THR A 125 -4.66 -11.26 3.65
N ARG A 126 -5.25 -11.72 2.56
CA ARG A 126 -6.67 -11.52 2.19
C ARG A 126 -7.14 -12.75 1.43
N SER A 127 -8.44 -12.85 1.16
CA SER A 127 -8.97 -13.98 0.36
C SER A 127 -8.34 -14.01 -1.04
N GLU A 128 -8.34 -15.19 -1.67
CA GLU A 128 -7.79 -15.36 -3.02
C GLU A 128 -8.52 -14.46 -4.02
N GLU A 129 -9.84 -14.37 -3.90
CA GLU A 129 -10.70 -13.54 -4.75
C GLU A 129 -10.32 -12.06 -4.63
N ALA A 130 -10.14 -11.56 -3.39
CA ALA A 130 -9.74 -10.19 -3.16
C ALA A 130 -8.32 -9.91 -3.69
N SER A 131 -7.38 -10.82 -3.45
CA SER A 131 -6.00 -10.71 -3.98
C SER A 131 -5.98 -10.63 -5.50
N LYS A 132 -6.74 -11.51 -6.17
CA LYS A 132 -6.84 -11.53 -7.63
C LYS A 132 -7.49 -10.26 -8.16
N ALA A 133 -8.56 -9.78 -7.51
CA ALA A 133 -9.24 -8.55 -7.91
C ALA A 133 -8.32 -7.32 -7.79
N VAL A 134 -7.54 -7.18 -6.71
CA VAL A 134 -6.54 -6.10 -6.60
C VAL A 134 -5.51 -6.18 -7.71
N MET A 135 -4.92 -7.37 -7.90
CA MET A 135 -3.85 -7.56 -8.88
C MET A 135 -4.33 -7.28 -10.31
N VAL A 136 -5.49 -7.81 -10.69
CA VAL A 136 -6.07 -7.60 -12.02
C VAL A 136 -6.36 -6.12 -12.27
N ASN A 137 -7.01 -5.42 -11.33
CA ASN A 137 -7.32 -4.01 -11.53
C ASN A 137 -6.06 -3.15 -11.60
N ALA A 138 -5.06 -3.43 -10.75
CA ALA A 138 -3.79 -2.71 -10.80
C ALA A 138 -3.03 -2.92 -12.12
N ILE A 139 -2.95 -4.17 -12.61
CA ILE A 139 -2.32 -4.48 -13.89
C ILE A 139 -3.03 -3.76 -15.05
N ARG A 140 -4.37 -3.79 -15.08
CA ARG A 140 -5.15 -3.11 -16.14
C ARG A 140 -4.90 -1.61 -16.17
N ILE A 141 -4.74 -0.99 -15.01
CA ILE A 141 -4.36 0.43 -14.91
C ILE A 141 -2.95 0.63 -15.44
N LEU A 142 -1.96 -0.12 -14.95
CA LEU A 142 -0.55 0.05 -15.34
C LEU A 142 -0.33 -0.23 -16.84
N MET A 143 -1.04 -1.19 -17.43
CA MET A 143 -0.99 -1.47 -18.88
C MET A 143 -1.74 -0.43 -19.73
N GLY A 144 -2.42 0.54 -19.12
CA GLY A 144 -3.19 1.56 -19.82
C GLY A 144 -4.51 1.08 -20.41
N GLU A 145 -4.97 -0.12 -20.03
CA GLU A 145 -6.30 -0.62 -20.39
C GLU A 145 -7.41 0.14 -19.67
N HIS A 146 -7.12 0.65 -18.46
CA HIS A 146 -8.03 1.49 -17.68
C HIS A 146 -7.38 2.85 -17.38
N LYS A 147 -7.82 3.89 -18.09
CA LYS A 147 -7.22 5.24 -18.07
C LYS A 147 -7.94 6.22 -17.13
N GLY A 148 -8.59 5.73 -16.08
CA GLY A 148 -9.31 6.59 -15.16
C GLY A 148 -9.41 6.00 -13.77
N PRO A 149 -10.08 6.68 -12.84
CA PRO A 149 -10.32 6.13 -11.52
C PRO A 149 -11.25 4.90 -11.60
N ALA A 150 -10.85 3.80 -10.96
CA ALA A 150 -11.67 2.62 -10.72
C ALA A 150 -12.27 2.72 -9.31
N TRP A 151 -13.45 3.34 -9.24
CA TRP A 151 -14.22 3.51 -8.01
C TRP A 151 -14.80 2.19 -7.52
N ASP A 152 -14.76 1.95 -6.20
CA ASP A 152 -15.35 0.78 -5.54
C ASP A 152 -14.97 -0.56 -6.20
N PHE A 153 -13.73 -0.66 -6.69
CA PHE A 153 -13.29 -1.76 -7.55
C PHE A 153 -13.23 -3.12 -6.84
N LEU A 154 -13.22 -3.11 -5.50
CA LEU A 154 -13.16 -4.30 -4.64
C LEU A 154 -14.20 -4.25 -3.50
N GLY A 155 -14.72 -3.06 -3.17
CA GLY A 155 -15.58 -2.85 -2.01
C GLY A 155 -14.95 -3.29 -0.69
N ARG A 156 -15.83 -3.73 0.22
CA ARG A 156 -15.45 -4.15 1.57
C ARG A 156 -14.91 -5.57 1.58
N HIS A 157 -13.73 -5.75 2.16
CA HIS A 157 -13.09 -7.06 2.29
C HIS A 157 -12.28 -7.14 3.59
N ILE A 158 -11.90 -8.36 3.96
CA ILE A 158 -11.11 -8.62 5.18
C ILE A 158 -9.64 -8.73 4.83
N VAL A 159 -8.81 -8.06 5.63
CA VAL A 159 -7.36 -8.14 5.59
C VAL A 159 -6.86 -8.58 6.97
N LYS A 160 -6.00 -9.58 7.01
CA LYS A 160 -5.35 -10.08 8.22
C LYS A 160 -3.86 -9.76 8.17
N GLU A 161 -3.35 -9.13 9.22
CA GLU A 161 -1.93 -8.87 9.38
C GLU A 161 -1.19 -10.17 9.71
N VAL A 162 -0.10 -10.43 9.01
CA VAL A 162 0.65 -11.67 9.16
C VAL A 162 1.52 -11.57 10.41
N GLY A 163 1.39 -12.52 11.33
CA GLY A 163 2.12 -12.49 12.60
C GLY A 163 1.44 -11.65 13.69
N SER A 164 0.30 -11.03 13.42
CA SER A 164 -0.56 -10.37 14.41
C SER A 164 -1.93 -11.05 14.52
N ALA A 165 -2.63 -10.82 15.64
CA ALA A 165 -4.03 -11.16 15.82
C ALA A 165 -4.98 -10.16 15.12
N ARG A 166 -4.45 -9.05 14.59
CA ARG A 166 -5.26 -8.02 13.93
C ARG A 166 -5.91 -8.50 12.65
N ILE A 167 -7.21 -8.23 12.60
CA ILE A 167 -8.05 -8.43 11.43
C ILE A 167 -8.80 -7.13 11.20
N SER A 168 -8.62 -6.57 10.02
CA SER A 168 -9.19 -5.28 9.65
C SER A 168 -10.17 -5.47 8.50
N ARG A 169 -11.29 -4.75 8.53
CA ARG A 169 -12.15 -4.64 7.35
C ARG A 169 -11.73 -3.41 6.57
N VAL A 170 -11.32 -3.62 5.33
CA VAL A 170 -10.87 -2.58 4.43
C VAL A 170 -11.97 -2.27 3.43
N ASN A 171 -12.26 -0.99 3.23
CA ASN A 171 -13.17 -0.51 2.20
C ASN A 171 -12.37 0.19 1.10
N ALA A 172 -12.18 -0.47 -0.04
CA ALA A 172 -11.44 0.09 -1.16
C ALA A 172 -12.26 1.14 -1.89
N ILE A 173 -11.85 2.42 -1.81
CA ILE A 173 -12.61 3.55 -2.36
C ILE A 173 -12.28 3.73 -3.84
N VAL A 174 -10.98 3.81 -4.16
CA VAL A 174 -10.54 4.01 -5.54
C VAL A 174 -9.13 3.50 -5.78
N LEU A 175 -8.94 2.95 -6.98
CA LEU A 175 -7.63 2.70 -7.57
C LEU A 175 -7.53 3.54 -8.85
N ALA A 176 -6.50 4.37 -9.00
CA ALA A 176 -6.39 5.24 -10.18
C ALA A 176 -4.94 5.35 -10.68
N PRO A 177 -4.73 5.60 -11.99
CA PRO A 177 -3.40 5.83 -12.54
C PRO A 177 -2.77 7.12 -12.02
N LEU A 178 -1.45 7.07 -11.83
CA LEU A 178 -0.58 8.23 -11.75
C LEU A 178 0.04 8.46 -13.12
N TYR A 179 -0.15 9.65 -13.67
CA TYR A 179 0.41 10.03 -14.97
C TYR A 179 1.68 10.83 -14.80
N SER A 180 2.53 10.82 -15.83
CA SER A 180 3.54 11.85 -16.01
C SER A 180 2.90 13.24 -16.00
N LYS A 181 3.60 14.21 -15.39
CA LYS A 181 3.20 15.63 -15.44
C LYS A 181 3.24 16.18 -16.88
N TYR A 182 4.00 15.56 -17.77
CA TYR A 182 4.29 16.08 -19.11
C TYR A 182 3.64 15.30 -20.26
N SER A 183 3.08 14.11 -19.97
CA SER A 183 2.47 13.23 -20.97
C SER A 183 1.30 12.44 -20.34
N ASP A 184 0.63 11.60 -21.14
CA ASP A 184 -0.37 10.64 -20.67
C ASP A 184 0.22 9.26 -20.34
N GLU A 185 1.54 9.18 -20.19
CA GLU A 185 2.23 7.98 -19.74
C GLU A 185 1.87 7.67 -18.28
N ILE A 186 1.54 6.40 -18.00
CA ILE A 186 1.22 5.92 -16.64
C ILE A 186 2.52 5.52 -15.96
N LEU A 187 2.84 6.17 -14.85
CA LEU A 187 4.07 5.98 -14.08
C LEU A 187 3.83 5.26 -12.75
N GLY A 188 2.57 4.97 -12.42
CA GLY A 188 2.20 4.33 -11.16
C GLY A 188 0.70 4.34 -10.92
N LEU A 189 0.32 4.15 -9.67
CA LEU A 189 -1.07 4.15 -9.23
C LEU A 189 -1.24 4.73 -7.83
N VAL A 190 -2.45 5.22 -7.56
CA VAL A 190 -2.92 5.63 -6.24
C VAL A 190 -4.02 4.69 -5.78
N HIS A 191 -3.95 4.30 -4.52
CA HIS A 191 -4.97 3.53 -3.83
C HIS A 191 -5.49 4.35 -2.64
N VAL A 192 -6.80 4.59 -2.59
CA VAL A 192 -7.47 5.24 -1.46
C VAL A 192 -8.44 4.25 -0.85
N PHE A 193 -8.39 4.12 0.47
CA PHE A 193 -9.22 3.18 1.22
C PHE A 193 -9.46 3.65 2.65
N ASP A 194 -10.50 3.12 3.26
CA ASP A 194 -10.78 3.29 4.68
C ASP A 194 -10.59 1.97 5.43
N ILE A 195 -10.25 2.05 6.72
CA ILE A 195 -10.11 0.88 7.58
C ILE A 195 -11.17 0.96 8.68
N GLU A 196 -12.17 0.09 8.58
CA GLU A 196 -13.15 -0.09 9.65
C GLU A 196 -12.48 -0.88 10.78
N ASN A 197 -12.17 -0.19 11.89
CA ASN A 197 -11.70 -0.83 13.11
C ASN A 197 -12.78 -1.74 13.68
N HIS A 198 -12.63 -3.05 13.50
CA HIS A 198 -13.26 -4.02 14.36
C HIS A 198 -12.26 -4.43 15.43
N THR A 199 -12.66 -4.13 16.67
CA THR A 199 -12.22 -4.77 17.91
C THR A 199 -11.91 -6.24 17.63
N GLU A 200 -10.77 -6.72 18.17
CA GLU A 200 -10.36 -8.13 18.21
C GLU A 200 -11.55 -9.05 17.97
N ILE A 201 -11.66 -9.63 16.77
CA ILE A 201 -12.63 -10.70 16.55
C ILE A 201 -12.12 -11.81 17.46
N THR A 202 -12.68 -11.88 18.67
CA THR A 202 -12.56 -13.06 19.52
C THR A 202 -13.17 -14.15 18.66
N LEU A 203 -12.31 -14.98 18.07
CA LEU A 203 -12.74 -16.23 17.45
C LEU A 203 -13.38 -17.02 18.59
N MET A 204 -14.71 -16.94 18.69
CA MET A 204 -15.47 -17.83 19.55
C MET A 204 -15.29 -19.21 18.94
N ASN A 205 -14.37 -19.97 19.54
CA ASN A 205 -14.31 -21.42 19.39
C ASN A 205 -15.56 -22.06 20.00
#